data_AF-A0A2V9PEL8-F1
#
_entry.id   AF-A0A2V9PEL8-F1
#
_cell.length_a   1.000
_cell.length_b   1.000
_cell.length_c   1.000
_cell.angle_alpha   90.00
_cell.angle_beta   90.00
_cell.angle_gamma   90.00
#
_symmetry.space_group_name_H-M   'P 1'
#
loop_
_entity.id
_entity.type
_entity.pdbx_description
1 polymer ?
#
loop_
_entity_poly.entity_id
_entity_poly.type
_entity_poly.pdbx_seq_one_letter_code
_entity_poly.pdbx_strand_id
1 'polypeptide(L)' 'MQCFWEQTGVLGPIYRALGQGLNDRDIANKLNLTELNVQSCIAWIVHFLNLKNRQELVLYASSVA' A
#
# COMPACT_ATOMS: atom_id res chain seq x y z
N MET A 1 2.14 -11.11 -10.49
CA MET A 1 2.23 -9.74 -9.91
C MET A 1 2.93 -9.72 -8.56
N GLN A 2 2.77 -10.74 -7.69
CA GLN A 2 3.57 -10.91 -6.45
C GLN A 2 5.07 -10.73 -6.65
N CYS A 3 5.67 -11.46 -7.61
CA CYS A 3 7.12 -11.40 -7.84
C CYS A 3 7.65 -10.00 -8.21
N PHE A 4 6.86 -9.17 -8.90
CA PHE A 4 7.34 -7.84 -9.33
C PHE A 4 7.43 -6.87 -8.14
N TRP A 5 6.43 -6.91 -7.25
CA TRP A 5 6.35 -6.02 -6.09
C TRP A 5 7.19 -6.52 -4.91
N GLU A 6 7.35 -7.83 -4.75
CA GLU A 6 8.32 -8.44 -3.83
C GLU A 6 9.76 -8.15 -4.27
N GLN A 7 10.08 -8.22 -5.57
CA GLN A 7 11.40 -7.86 -6.07
C GLN A 7 11.73 -6.37 -5.92
N THR A 8 10.74 -5.49 -6.03
CA THR A 8 10.94 -4.05 -5.85
C THR A 8 10.93 -3.62 -4.39
N GLY A 9 10.48 -4.48 -3.46
CA GLY A 9 10.48 -4.18 -2.02
C GLY A 9 9.57 -3.01 -1.61
N VAL A 10 8.68 -2.55 -2.51
CA VAL A 10 7.86 -1.35 -2.28
C VAL A 10 6.60 -1.60 -1.47
N LEU A 11 6.16 -2.85 -1.33
CA LEU A 11 4.94 -3.19 -0.58
C LEU A 11 5.05 -2.83 0.91
N GLY A 12 6.20 -3.09 1.54
CA GLY A 12 6.44 -2.74 2.95
C GLY A 12 6.38 -1.23 3.20
N PRO A 13 7.11 -0.40 2.44
CA PRO A 13 7.03 1.05 2.50
C PRO A 13 5.61 1.60 2.25
N ILE A 14 4.88 1.06 1.27
CA ILE A 14 3.48 1.44 1.00
C ILE A 14 2.60 1.10 2.20
N TYR A 15 2.72 -0.11 2.73
CA TYR A 15 1.96 -0.57 3.89
C TYR A 15 2.21 0.31 5.12
N ARG A 16 3.47 0.64 5.41
CA ARG A 16 3.84 1.55 6.51
C ARG A 16 3.30 2.98 6.28
N ALA A 17 3.35 3.48 5.04
CA ALA A 17 2.83 4.80 4.72
C ALA A 17 1.30 4.87 4.84
N LEU A 18 0.59 3.77 4.54
CA LEU A 18 -0.85 3.66 4.78
C LEU A 18 -1.19 3.68 6.27
N GLY A 19 -0.42 2.99 7.12
CA GLY A 19 -0.59 3.04 8.59
C GLY A 19 -0.32 4.42 9.19
N GLN A 20 0.44 5.26 8.49
CA GLN A 20 0.64 6.67 8.84
C GLN A 20 -0.49 7.59 8.33
N GLY A 21 -1.47 7.05 7.61
CA GLY A 21 -2.60 7.81 7.05
C GLY A 21 -2.26 8.62 5.80
N LEU A 22 -1.15 8.36 5.12
CA LEU A 22 -0.82 9.08 3.88
C LEU A 22 -1.81 8.74 2.75
N ASN A 23 -2.06 9.72 1.89
CA ASN A 23 -2.85 9.55 0.68
C ASN A 23 -2.00 8.96 -0.46
N ASP A 24 -2.67 8.39 -1.45
CA ASP A 24 -2.02 7.66 -2.54
C ASP A 24 -1.03 8.55 -3.32
N ARG A 25 -1.37 9.84 -3.47
CA ARG A 25 -0.51 10.86 -4.09
C ARG A 25 0.75 11.15 -3.28
N ASP A 26 0.64 11.24 -1.97
CA ASP A 26 1.78 11.48 -1.08
C ASP A 26 2.69 10.25 -1.02
N ILE A 27 2.11 9.05 -1.01
CA ILE A 27 2.84 7.79 -1.09
C ILE A 27 3.58 7.69 -2.42
N ALA A 28 2.91 8.02 -3.53
CA ALA A 28 3.49 8.05 -4.87
C ALA A 28 4.70 8.98 -4.92
N ASN A 29 4.57 10.19 -4.39
CA ASN A 29 5.66 11.17 -4.35
C ASN A 29 6.82 10.68 -3.44
N LYS A 30 6.50 10.17 -2.25
CA LYS A 30 7.48 9.69 -1.27
C LYS A 30 8.30 8.49 -1.75
N LEU A 31 7.67 7.61 -2.54
CA LEU A 31 8.30 6.40 -3.08
C LEU A 31 8.77 6.55 -4.52
N ASN A 32 8.62 7.74 -5.11
CA ASN A 32 8.90 8.02 -6.52
C ASN A 32 8.22 7.02 -7.48
N LEU A 33 6.96 6.71 -7.17
CA LEU A 33 6.09 5.83 -7.94
C LEU A 33 4.98 6.66 -8.60
N THR A 34 4.33 6.10 -9.62
CA THR A 34 3.09 6.67 -10.13
C THR A 34 1.93 6.34 -9.20
N GLU A 35 0.93 7.23 -9.14
CA GLU A 35 -0.26 7.01 -8.32
C GLU A 35 -1.01 5.72 -8.73
N LEU A 36 -1.02 5.39 -10.02
CA LEU A 36 -1.55 4.14 -10.55
C LEU A 36 -0.83 2.89 -9.99
N ASN A 37 0.50 2.97 -9.84
CA ASN A 37 1.29 1.89 -9.25
C ASN A 37 0.96 1.71 -7.76
N VAL A 38 0.79 2.82 -7.04
CA VAL A 38 0.38 2.80 -5.64
C VAL A 38 -1.01 2.19 -5.49
N GLN A 39 -1.99 2.64 -6.28
CA GLN A 39 -3.34 2.07 -6.29
C GLN A 39 -3.35 0.57 -6.62
N SER A 40 -2.55 0.14 -7.59
CA SER A 40 -2.41 -1.28 -7.93
C SER A 40 -1.82 -2.09 -6.78
N CYS A 41 -0.81 -1.55 -6.09
CA CYS A 41 -0.25 -2.19 -4.88
C CYS A 41 -1.28 -2.26 -3.75
N ILE A 42 -2.01 -1.18 -3.50
CA ILE A 42 -3.06 -1.13 -2.47
C ILE A 42 -4.13 -2.17 -2.77
N ALA A 43 -4.65 -2.21 -4.00
CA ALA A 43 -5.65 -3.19 -4.41
C ALA A 43 -5.15 -4.63 -4.23
N TRP A 44 -3.87 -4.86 -4.55
CA TRP A 44 -3.24 -6.17 -4.34
C TRP A 44 -3.15 -6.53 -2.85
N ILE A 45 -2.71 -5.61 -1.98
CA ILE A 45 -2.61 -5.83 -0.52
C ILE A 45 -4.00 -6.05 0.09
N VAL A 46 -5.00 -5.25 -0.31
CA VAL A 46 -6.39 -5.42 0.11
C VAL A 46 -6.90 -6.81 -0.24
N HIS A 47 -6.66 -7.27 -1.48
CA HIS A 47 -7.05 -8.60 -1.92
C HIS A 47 -6.30 -9.71 -1.17
N PHE A 48 -4.98 -9.55 -0.97
CA PHE A 48 -4.14 -10.51 -0.26
C PHE A 48 -4.54 -10.69 1.21
N LEU A 49 -4.85 -9.58 1.90
CA LEU A 49 -5.30 -9.59 3.29
C LEU A 49 -6.81 -9.85 3.43
N ASN A 50 -7.52 -10.08 2.32
CA ASN A 50 -8.96 -10.29 2.28
C ASN A 50 -9.76 -9.16 2.97
N LEU A 51 -9.30 -7.92 2.77
CA LEU A 51 -9.96 -6.71 3.26
C LEU A 51 -10.95 -6.19 2.22
N LYS A 52 -11.95 -5.42 2.64
CA LYS A 52 -12.98 -4.93 1.71
C LYS A 52 -12.51 -3.69 0.96
N ASN A 53 -11.78 -2.79 1.64
CA ASN A 53 -11.46 -1.47 1.11
C ASN A 53 -10.13 -0.93 1.66
N ARG A 54 -9.61 0.11 0.99
CA ARG A 54 -8.45 0.88 1.45
C ARG A 54 -8.57 1.35 2.90
N GLN A 55 -9.76 1.75 3.34
CA GLN A 55 -9.97 2.22 4.71
C GLN A 55 -9.72 1.11 5.75
N GLU A 56 -10.17 -0.12 5.47
CA GLU A 56 -9.85 -1.26 6.34
C GLU A 56 -8.35 -1.56 6.33
N LEU A 57 -7.70 -1.42 5.17
CA LEU A 57 -6.25 -1.58 5.08
C LEU A 57 -5.50 -0.51 5.89
N VAL A 58 -5.94 0.75 5.87
CA VAL A 58 -5.35 1.81 6.69
C VAL A 58 -5.52 1.50 8.18
N LEU A 59 -6.72 1.09 8.61
CA LEU A 59 -6.98 0.71 10.01
C LEU A 59 -6.15 -0.50 10.44
N TYR A 60 -6.06 -1.52 9.57
CA TYR A 60 -5.24 -2.69 9.79
C TYR A 60 -3.76 -2.30 9.91
N ALA A 61 -3.22 -1.56 8.93
CA ALA A 61 -1.84 -1.11 8.96
C ALA A 61 -1.51 -0.19 10.16
N SER A 62 -2.48 0.57 10.65
CA SER A 62 -2.33 1.43 11.83
C SER A 62 -2.38 0.65 13.15
N SER A 63 -3.05 -0.51 13.18
CA SER A 63 -3.16 -1.34 14.39
C SER A 63 -1.98 -2.28 14.60
N VAL A 64 -1.24 -2.61 13.53
CA VAL A 64 -0.01 -3.41 13.58
C VAL A 64 1.27 -2.54 13.71
N ALA A 65 1.12 -1.24 13.95
CA ALA A 65 2.21 -0.26 14.02
C ALA A 65 2.84 -0.15 15.42
#